data_AF-A0A813DRA8-F1
#
_entry.id   AF-A0A813DRA8-F1
#
_cell.length_a   1.000
_cell.length_b   1.000
_cell.length_c   1.000
_cell.angle_alpha   90.00
_cell.angle_beta   90.00
_cell.angle_gamma   90.00
#
_symmetry.space_group_name_H-M   'P 1'
#
loop_
_entity.id
_entity.type
_entity.pdbx_description
1 polymer ?
#
loop_
_entity_poly.entity_id
_entity_poly.type
_entity_poly.pdbx_seq_one_letter_code
_entity_poly.pdbx_strand_id
1 'polypeptide(L)'
;MWAWYKKLSLRFPKGGSGDWPGSTLLETASVTEPVWEVYRNLCNNIVEFAEEEGSRLNSDEDVDMIMVKWFHREFEQGEDLSKGEKAFAAWQAIFPEFSKFGKRKLPRSHRALKGWRKLAPPRSRKPSPFQVVAAHAVRLAARGKHHMALWVLVGFIAYLRPSENMKLKKRDLVKPRQGVTQFWGLLLCSSDSHLQSKNGASDESVMMDNKSIEWIGDALAALAEGKGSEALWPFTYPELTAELRACSKDLGVKMVPYQLRHAGPSWDRTKNFRSLADIQKRGRWKSFKSVTRYEKATLILSEFDRLPKAVRQRCDLCTRHLKDYILGTMNPPGLNAAC
;
A
#
# COMPACT_ATOMS: atom_id res chain seq x y z
N MET A 1 -25.73 14.15 30.82
CA MET A 1 -25.67 13.08 29.79
C MET A 1 -25.57 13.62 28.37
N TRP A 2 -26.38 14.63 28.00
CA TRP A 2 -26.03 15.62 26.97
C TRP A 2 -24.64 16.27 27.20
N ALA A 3 -24.12 16.19 28.44
CA ALA A 3 -22.76 16.56 28.84
C ALA A 3 -21.64 15.62 28.36
N TRP A 4 -21.89 14.32 28.08
CA TRP A 4 -20.88 13.40 27.52
C TRP A 4 -20.77 13.62 26.01
N TYR A 5 -21.91 13.79 25.33
CA TYR A 5 -22.00 14.17 23.92
C TYR A 5 -21.54 15.62 23.64
N LYS A 6 -21.88 16.60 24.50
CA LYS A 6 -21.26 17.93 24.47
C LYS A 6 -19.76 17.88 24.76
N LYS A 7 -19.28 16.95 25.60
CA LYS A 7 -17.85 16.70 25.78
C LYS A 7 -17.22 16.10 24.52
N LEU A 8 -17.91 15.21 23.80
CA LEU A 8 -17.48 14.71 22.48
C LEU A 8 -17.38 15.89 21.49
N SER A 9 -18.44 16.69 21.31
CA SER A 9 -18.43 17.84 20.40
C SER A 9 -17.44 18.94 20.79
N LEU A 10 -17.12 19.10 22.09
CA LEU A 10 -16.06 19.99 22.60
C LEU A 10 -14.64 19.37 22.52
N ARG A 11 -14.53 18.05 22.38
CA ARG A 11 -13.26 17.31 22.28
C ARG A 11 -12.78 17.15 20.84
N PHE A 12 -13.62 17.38 19.84
CA PHE A 12 -13.22 17.36 18.44
C PHE A 12 -13.10 18.80 17.92
N PRO A 13 -12.04 19.56 18.27
CA PRO A 13 -11.81 20.85 17.64
C PRO A 13 -11.73 20.63 16.12
N LYS A 14 -12.50 21.43 15.37
CA LYS A 14 -12.37 21.49 13.91
C LYS A 14 -11.03 22.12 13.60
N GLY A 15 -10.06 21.29 13.21
CA GLY A 15 -8.71 21.73 12.85
C GLY A 15 -7.81 21.85 14.08
N GLY A 16 -6.81 20.99 14.14
CA GLY A 16 -5.82 20.95 15.21
C GLY A 16 -5.34 19.52 15.38
N SER A 17 -4.04 19.37 15.61
CA SER A 17 -3.38 18.18 16.14
C SER A 17 -4.29 17.42 17.10
N GLY A 18 -4.16 16.10 17.21
CA GLY A 18 -4.86 15.25 18.19
C GLY A 18 -4.71 15.63 19.68
N ASP A 19 -4.54 16.90 20.02
CA ASP A 19 -4.55 17.53 21.34
C ASP A 19 -5.96 17.47 21.93
N TRP A 20 -6.22 16.37 22.61
CA TRP A 20 -7.36 16.24 23.49
C TRP A 20 -7.05 16.96 24.81
N PRO A 21 -8.02 17.61 25.46
CA PRO A 21 -7.83 18.11 26.82
C PRO A 21 -7.37 16.98 27.75
N GLY A 22 -6.11 17.02 28.17
CA GLY A 22 -5.47 16.04 29.03
C GLY A 22 -4.65 14.93 28.32
N SER A 23 -4.57 14.90 26.99
CA SER A 23 -3.65 13.98 26.30
C SER A 23 -2.22 14.54 26.32
N THR A 24 -1.26 13.65 26.56
CA THR A 24 0.16 13.95 26.45
C THR A 24 0.63 13.93 25.00
N LEU A 25 1.74 14.62 24.69
CA LEU A 25 2.38 14.60 23.38
C LEU A 25 2.64 13.17 22.84
N LEU A 26 2.97 12.23 23.74
CA LEU A 26 3.24 10.85 23.35
C LEU A 26 1.96 10.09 22.95
N GLU A 27 0.84 10.40 23.58
CA GLU A 27 -0.47 9.83 23.21
C GLU A 27 -0.95 10.38 21.87
N THR A 28 -0.76 11.67 21.61
CA THR A 28 -1.16 12.29 20.34
C THR A 28 -0.28 11.83 19.17
N ALA A 29 1.01 11.61 19.42
CA ALA A 29 1.97 11.09 18.45
C ALA A 29 1.77 9.61 18.10
N SER A 30 0.95 8.87 18.84
CA SER A 30 0.70 7.44 18.60
C SER A 30 -0.04 7.16 17.29
N VAL A 31 -0.73 8.16 16.74
CA VAL A 31 -1.51 8.10 15.51
C VAL A 31 -1.25 9.36 14.69
N THR A 32 -1.06 9.22 13.38
CA THR A 32 -0.82 10.37 12.48
C THR A 32 -2.09 11.21 12.29
N GLU A 33 -1.96 12.51 12.08
CA GLU A 33 -3.11 13.44 11.93
C GLU A 33 -4.15 13.01 10.88
N PRO A 34 -3.77 12.53 9.67
CA PRO A 34 -4.78 12.07 8.70
C PRO A 34 -5.58 10.84 9.19
N VAL A 35 -4.99 10.03 10.07
CA VAL A 35 -5.68 8.87 10.66
C VAL A 35 -6.62 9.34 11.78
N TRP A 36 -6.23 10.36 12.55
CA TRP A 36 -7.13 10.99 13.52
C TRP A 36 -8.40 11.54 12.85
N GLU A 37 -8.27 12.22 11.72
CA GLU A 37 -9.44 12.70 10.97
C GLU A 37 -10.38 11.56 10.56
N VAL A 38 -9.83 10.45 10.04
CA VAL A 38 -10.62 9.25 9.72
C VAL A 38 -11.29 8.66 10.96
N TYR A 39 -10.59 8.60 12.09
CA TYR A 39 -11.14 8.08 13.34
C TYR A 39 -12.28 8.94 13.88
N ARG A 40 -12.14 10.26 13.82
CA ARG A 40 -13.19 11.22 14.18
C ARG A 40 -14.44 11.00 13.33
N ASN A 41 -14.29 10.93 12.01
CA ASN A 41 -15.42 10.71 11.10
C ASN A 41 -16.12 9.37 11.38
N LEU A 42 -15.37 8.28 11.58
CA LEU A 42 -15.96 6.98 11.89
C LEU A 42 -16.72 6.97 13.23
N CYS A 43 -16.19 7.64 14.25
CA CYS A 43 -16.89 7.73 15.54
C CYS A 43 -18.14 8.62 15.45
N ASN A 44 -18.08 9.74 14.73
CA ASN A 44 -19.25 10.57 14.48
C ASN A 44 -20.35 9.77 13.78
N ASN A 45 -20.02 9.02 12.73
CA ASN A 45 -20.99 8.17 12.04
C ASN A 45 -21.65 7.11 12.95
N ILE A 46 -20.91 6.58 13.94
CA ILE A 46 -21.48 5.65 14.92
C ILE A 46 -22.44 6.38 15.86
N VAL A 47 -22.09 7.59 16.29
CA VAL A 47 -22.93 8.35 17.20
C VAL A 47 -24.20 8.86 16.49
N GLU A 48 -24.08 9.37 15.27
CA GLU A 48 -25.22 9.72 14.41
C GLU A 48 -26.14 8.51 14.23
N PHE A 49 -25.58 7.33 13.94
CA PHE A 49 -26.38 6.09 13.89
C PHE A 49 -27.06 5.74 15.22
N ALA A 50 -26.42 6.01 16.35
CA ALA A 50 -27.04 5.81 17.66
C ALA A 50 -28.27 6.71 17.86
N GLU A 51 -28.16 7.97 17.41
CA GLU A 51 -29.25 8.95 17.44
C GLU A 51 -30.40 8.54 16.52
N GLU A 52 -30.10 8.07 15.29
CA GLU A 52 -31.08 7.51 14.35
C GLU A 52 -31.84 6.31 14.95
N GLU A 53 -31.14 5.42 15.66
CA GLU A 53 -31.71 4.26 16.35
C GLU A 53 -32.44 4.62 17.66
N GLY A 54 -32.57 5.92 17.99
CA GLY A 54 -33.18 6.40 19.23
C GLY A 54 -32.45 5.91 20.50
N SER A 55 -31.20 5.47 20.36
CA SER A 55 -30.44 4.82 21.41
C SER A 55 -29.51 5.81 22.11
N ARG A 56 -29.41 5.70 23.44
CA ARG A 56 -28.52 6.53 24.24
C ARG A 56 -27.28 5.73 24.65
N LEU A 57 -26.10 6.28 24.40
CA LEU A 57 -24.81 5.64 24.72
C LEU A 57 -24.42 5.85 26.19
N ASN A 58 -25.22 5.33 27.13
CA ASN A 58 -25.09 5.64 28.56
C ASN A 58 -24.27 4.62 29.34
N SER A 59 -24.24 3.38 28.86
CA SER A 59 -23.55 2.25 29.48
C SER A 59 -22.58 1.58 28.50
N ASP A 60 -21.73 0.68 29.03
CA ASP A 60 -20.84 -0.13 28.20
C ASP A 60 -21.68 -1.05 27.30
N GLU A 61 -22.80 -1.55 27.82
CA GLU A 61 -23.77 -2.39 27.13
C GLU A 61 -24.44 -1.65 25.97
N ASP A 62 -24.81 -0.38 26.15
CA ASP A 62 -25.40 0.44 25.09
C ASP A 62 -24.40 0.67 23.96
N VAL A 63 -23.15 1.02 24.32
CA VAL A 63 -22.06 1.23 23.36
C VAL A 63 -21.75 -0.06 22.60
N ASP A 64 -21.68 -1.20 23.29
CA ASP A 64 -21.45 -2.50 22.67
C ASP A 64 -22.61 -2.91 21.75
N MET A 65 -23.86 -2.68 22.17
CA MET A 65 -25.04 -2.95 21.35
C MET A 65 -25.06 -2.10 20.08
N ILE A 66 -24.79 -0.79 20.18
CA ILE A 66 -24.83 0.11 19.03
C ILE A 66 -23.71 -0.20 18.04
N MET A 67 -22.50 -0.50 18.51
CA MET A 67 -21.44 -0.95 17.61
C MET A 67 -21.79 -2.26 16.89
N VAL A 68 -22.42 -3.22 17.57
CA VAL A 68 -22.90 -4.46 16.94
C VAL A 68 -23.92 -4.17 15.84
N LYS A 69 -24.94 -3.34 16.13
CA LYS A 69 -25.94 -2.93 15.15
C LYS A 69 -25.31 -2.20 13.97
N TRP A 70 -24.39 -1.29 14.23
CA TRP A 70 -23.67 -0.55 13.19
C TRP A 70 -22.87 -1.52 12.30
N PHE A 71 -22.08 -2.44 12.88
CA PHE A 71 -21.37 -3.46 12.09
C PHE A 71 -22.30 -4.32 11.24
N HIS A 72 -23.48 -4.66 11.76
CA HIS A 72 -24.46 -5.43 11.01
C HIS A 72 -24.98 -4.64 9.80
N ARG A 73 -25.39 -3.39 10.00
CA ARG A 73 -25.84 -2.49 8.92
C ARG A 73 -24.78 -2.35 7.83
N GLU A 74 -23.53 -2.06 8.21
CA GLU A 74 -22.44 -1.88 7.24
C GLU A 74 -22.15 -3.20 6.49
N PHE A 75 -22.23 -4.34 7.18
CA PHE A 75 -22.10 -5.66 6.53
C PHE A 75 -23.23 -5.91 5.52
N GLU A 76 -24.49 -5.62 5.86
CA GLU A 76 -25.63 -5.76 4.97
C GLU A 76 -25.55 -4.81 3.75
N GLN A 77 -24.97 -3.63 3.93
CA GLN A 77 -24.66 -2.69 2.84
C GLN A 77 -23.49 -3.14 1.95
N GLY A 78 -22.86 -4.29 2.25
CA GLY A 78 -21.78 -4.86 1.46
C GLY A 78 -20.41 -4.23 1.69
N GLU A 79 -20.23 -3.51 2.80
CA GLU A 79 -18.95 -2.91 3.15
C GLU A 79 -17.88 -3.96 3.48
N ASP A 80 -16.62 -3.60 3.25
CA ASP A 80 -15.50 -4.46 3.61
C ASP A 80 -15.28 -4.49 5.13
N LEU A 81 -14.87 -5.65 5.66
CA LEU A 81 -14.48 -5.84 7.07
C LEU A 81 -13.53 -4.74 7.59
N SER A 82 -12.68 -4.19 6.71
CA SER A 82 -11.75 -3.13 7.07
C SER A 82 -12.42 -1.86 7.60
N LYS A 83 -13.68 -1.57 7.21
CA LYS A 83 -14.47 -0.45 7.73
C LYS A 83 -14.84 -0.70 9.19
N GLY A 84 -15.36 -1.89 9.50
CA GLY A 84 -15.67 -2.32 10.87
C GLY A 84 -14.44 -2.35 11.79
N GLU A 85 -13.33 -2.93 11.34
CA GLU A 85 -12.08 -2.98 12.11
C GLU A 85 -11.52 -1.57 12.40
N LYS A 86 -11.58 -0.67 11.43
CA LYS A 86 -11.14 0.72 11.61
C LYS A 86 -12.06 1.48 12.55
N ALA A 87 -13.37 1.29 12.46
CA ALA A 87 -14.33 1.97 13.32
C ALA A 87 -14.17 1.53 14.79
N PHE A 88 -13.96 0.23 15.02
CA PHE A 88 -13.64 -0.28 16.36
C PHE A 88 -12.31 0.27 16.89
N ALA A 89 -11.27 0.31 16.05
CA ALA A 89 -9.98 0.89 16.41
C ALA A 89 -10.08 2.41 16.69
N ALA A 90 -10.88 3.13 15.90
CA ALA A 90 -11.16 4.55 16.09
C ALA A 90 -11.82 4.79 17.45
N TRP A 91 -12.82 3.98 17.80
CA TRP A 91 -13.48 4.04 19.10
C TRP A 91 -12.49 3.82 20.25
N GLN A 92 -11.63 2.80 20.15
CA GLN A 92 -10.61 2.52 21.17
C GLN A 92 -9.52 3.58 21.26
N ALA A 93 -9.22 4.28 20.17
CA ALA A 93 -8.24 5.36 20.15
C ALA A 93 -8.79 6.64 20.81
N ILE A 94 -10.06 6.97 20.54
CA ILE A 94 -10.75 8.14 21.12
C ILE A 94 -11.18 7.87 22.57
N PHE A 95 -11.49 6.62 22.90
CA PHE A 95 -11.87 6.17 24.23
C PHE A 95 -10.94 5.05 24.73
N PRO A 96 -9.71 5.38 25.19
CA PRO A 96 -8.71 4.41 25.63
C PRO A 96 -9.20 3.46 26.73
N GLU A 97 -10.22 3.85 27.50
CA GLU A 97 -10.84 2.99 28.50
C GLU A 97 -11.51 1.73 27.92
N PHE A 98 -11.85 1.73 26.62
CA PHE A 98 -12.33 0.56 25.86
C PHE A 98 -11.21 -0.18 25.10
N SER A 99 -9.96 0.28 25.20
CA SER A 99 -8.82 -0.37 24.57
C SER A 99 -8.52 -1.74 25.21
N LYS A 100 -7.54 -2.46 24.64
CA LYS A 100 -7.09 -3.76 25.17
C LYS A 100 -6.74 -3.69 26.68
N PHE A 101 -6.06 -2.62 27.10
CA PHE A 101 -5.62 -2.40 28.49
C PHE A 101 -6.57 -1.53 29.30
N GLY A 102 -7.63 -1.01 28.67
CA GLY A 102 -8.68 -0.24 29.34
C GLY A 102 -9.57 -1.12 30.24
N LYS A 103 -10.26 -0.49 31.19
CA LYS A 103 -11.15 -1.16 32.16
C LYS A 103 -12.52 -1.53 31.60
N ARG A 104 -12.98 -0.85 30.55
CA ARG A 104 -14.29 -1.07 29.89
C ARG A 104 -14.13 -2.04 28.72
N LYS A 105 -15.15 -2.83 28.41
CA LYS A 105 -15.07 -3.92 27.41
C LYS A 105 -16.27 -3.95 26.48
N LEU A 106 -16.04 -4.40 25.25
CA LEU A 106 -17.04 -4.50 24.17
C LEU A 106 -17.06 -5.91 23.58
N PRO A 107 -17.44 -6.92 24.38
CA PRO A 107 -17.32 -8.32 23.99
C PRO A 107 -18.19 -8.70 22.78
N ARG A 108 -19.38 -8.11 22.63
CA ARG A 108 -20.30 -8.45 21.53
C ARG A 108 -19.83 -7.83 20.22
N SER A 109 -19.33 -6.60 20.24
CA SER A 109 -18.70 -5.92 19.10
C SER A 109 -17.53 -6.73 18.56
N HIS A 110 -16.66 -7.22 19.46
CA HIS A 110 -15.54 -8.07 19.07
C HIS A 110 -16.00 -9.42 18.49
N ARG A 111 -17.06 -10.03 19.05
CA ARG A 111 -17.67 -11.25 18.49
C ARG A 111 -18.31 -11.00 17.13
N ALA A 112 -18.98 -9.87 16.93
CA ALA A 112 -19.59 -9.47 15.66
C ALA A 112 -18.53 -9.31 14.56
N LEU A 113 -17.41 -8.62 14.85
CA LEU A 113 -16.29 -8.53 13.89
C LEU A 113 -15.66 -9.88 13.55
N LYS A 114 -15.58 -10.82 14.52
CA LYS A 114 -15.17 -12.19 14.23
C LYS A 114 -16.14 -12.90 13.29
N GLY A 115 -17.44 -12.73 13.50
CA GLY A 115 -18.49 -13.22 12.62
C GLY A 115 -18.38 -12.64 11.22
N TRP A 116 -18.26 -11.31 11.11
CA TRP A 116 -18.06 -10.60 9.85
C TRP A 116 -16.83 -11.12 9.12
N ARG A 117 -15.69 -11.32 9.81
CA ARG A 117 -14.48 -11.89 9.19
C ARG A 117 -14.69 -13.31 8.64
N LYS A 118 -15.56 -14.11 9.25
CA LYS A 118 -15.89 -15.46 8.78
C LYS A 118 -16.80 -15.42 7.55
N LEU A 119 -17.78 -14.53 7.54
CA LEU A 119 -18.78 -14.41 6.48
C LEU A 119 -18.26 -13.64 5.24
N ALA A 120 -17.46 -12.60 5.46
CA ALA A 120 -16.80 -11.81 4.42
C ALA A 120 -15.28 -11.72 4.71
N PRO A 121 -14.52 -12.79 4.41
CA PRO A 121 -13.09 -12.80 4.67
C PRO A 121 -12.36 -11.71 3.86
N PRO A 122 -11.32 -11.06 4.43
CA PRO A 122 -10.55 -10.03 3.72
C PRO A 122 -10.01 -10.55 2.39
N ARG A 123 -10.33 -9.83 1.30
CA ARG A 123 -9.79 -10.16 -0.02
C ARG A 123 -8.35 -9.70 -0.11
N SER A 124 -7.43 -10.65 -0.17
CA SER A 124 -6.03 -10.34 -0.44
C SER A 124 -5.90 -9.86 -1.90
N ARG A 125 -5.19 -8.75 -2.11
CA ARG A 125 -5.01 -8.20 -3.47
C ARG A 125 -4.31 -9.22 -4.37
N LYS A 126 -4.70 -9.24 -5.64
CA LYS A 126 -4.14 -10.14 -6.63
C LYS A 126 -2.85 -9.54 -7.20
N PRO A 127 -1.78 -10.33 -7.39
CA PRO A 127 -0.57 -9.86 -8.03
C PRO A 127 -0.86 -9.53 -9.48
N SER A 128 -0.21 -8.48 -10.00
CA SER A 128 -0.20 -8.23 -11.44
C SER A 128 0.89 -9.10 -12.08
N PRO A 129 0.60 -9.81 -13.19
CA PRO A 129 1.65 -10.50 -13.96
C PRO A 129 2.75 -9.54 -14.39
N PHE A 130 4.01 -10.01 -14.47
CA PHE A 130 5.14 -9.17 -14.88
C PHE A 130 4.90 -8.54 -16.25
N GLN A 131 4.21 -9.25 -17.15
CA GLN A 131 3.85 -8.74 -18.47
C GLN A 131 2.96 -7.51 -18.41
N VAL A 132 2.00 -7.47 -17.47
CA VAL A 132 1.15 -6.30 -17.23
C VAL A 132 1.97 -5.15 -16.63
N VAL A 133 2.90 -5.47 -15.72
CA VAL A 133 3.82 -4.47 -15.13
C VAL A 133 4.70 -3.83 -16.20
N ALA A 134 5.32 -4.65 -17.05
CA ALA A 134 6.14 -4.23 -18.18
C ALA A 134 5.33 -3.36 -19.15
N ALA A 135 4.11 -3.79 -19.51
CA ALA A 135 3.24 -3.02 -20.39
C ALA A 135 2.89 -1.63 -19.81
N HIS A 136 2.63 -1.52 -18.51
CA HIS A 136 2.41 -0.22 -17.87
C HIS A 136 3.69 0.64 -17.88
N ALA A 137 4.86 0.07 -17.61
CA ALA A 137 6.13 0.81 -17.67
C ALA A 137 6.42 1.33 -19.08
N VAL A 138 6.28 0.49 -20.10
CA VAL A 138 6.41 0.89 -21.52
C VAL A 138 5.38 1.96 -21.89
N ARG A 139 4.13 1.80 -21.45
CA ARG A 139 3.07 2.77 -21.74
C ARG A 139 3.34 4.13 -21.08
N LEU A 140 3.88 4.16 -19.87
CA LEU A 140 4.31 5.39 -19.20
C LEU A 140 5.47 6.05 -19.95
N ALA A 141 6.49 5.29 -20.35
CA ALA A 141 7.60 5.80 -21.16
C ALA A 141 7.12 6.40 -22.49
N ALA A 142 6.19 5.72 -23.18
CA ALA A 142 5.54 6.19 -24.40
C ALA A 142 4.75 7.50 -24.25
N ARG A 143 4.37 7.84 -23.01
CA ARG A 143 3.70 9.11 -22.66
C ARG A 143 4.70 10.17 -22.17
N GLY A 144 6.00 9.93 -22.33
CA GLY A 144 7.08 10.78 -21.82
C GLY A 144 7.30 10.68 -20.32
N LYS A 145 6.62 9.77 -19.61
CA LYS A 145 6.65 9.65 -18.14
C LYS A 145 7.71 8.64 -17.67
N HIS A 146 8.96 8.80 -18.11
CA HIS A 146 10.06 7.86 -17.85
C HIS A 146 10.32 7.61 -16.35
N HIS A 147 10.33 8.67 -15.53
CA HIS A 147 10.48 8.52 -14.07
C HIS A 147 9.37 7.65 -13.44
N MET A 148 8.13 7.77 -13.90
CA MET A 148 7.02 6.95 -13.42
C MET A 148 7.15 5.50 -13.90
N ALA A 149 7.66 5.28 -15.11
CA ALA A 149 7.96 3.94 -15.61
C ALA A 149 9.02 3.26 -14.73
N LEU A 150 10.12 3.95 -14.41
CA LEU A 150 11.15 3.45 -13.50
C LEU A 150 10.61 3.21 -12.09
N TRP A 151 9.73 4.07 -11.58
CA TRP A 151 9.07 3.87 -10.29
C TRP A 151 8.31 2.53 -10.24
N VAL A 152 7.60 2.18 -11.32
CA VAL A 152 6.88 0.90 -11.43
C VAL A 152 7.85 -0.28 -11.38
N LEU A 153 8.95 -0.22 -12.15
CA LEU A 153 9.96 -1.28 -12.18
C LEU A 153 10.69 -1.42 -10.85
N VAL A 154 11.08 -0.32 -10.21
CA VAL A 154 11.71 -0.32 -8.88
C VAL A 154 10.77 -0.91 -7.83
N GLY A 155 9.49 -0.52 -7.84
CA GLY A 155 8.48 -1.08 -6.94
C GLY A 155 8.29 -2.60 -7.10
N PHE A 156 8.32 -3.07 -8.35
CA PHE A 156 8.27 -4.50 -8.68
C PHE A 156 9.53 -5.25 -8.23
N ILE A 157 10.72 -4.72 -8.54
CA ILE A 157 12.00 -5.37 -8.24
C ILE A 157 12.23 -5.43 -6.73
N ALA A 158 12.02 -4.33 -6.01
CA ALA A 158 12.39 -4.20 -4.59
C ALA A 158 11.23 -4.47 -3.62
N TYR A 159 10.07 -4.90 -4.14
CA TYR A 159 8.87 -5.25 -3.38
C TYR A 159 8.38 -4.10 -2.47
N LEU A 160 8.61 -2.85 -2.87
CA LEU A 160 8.37 -1.69 -2.02
C LEU A 160 6.87 -1.46 -1.83
N ARG A 161 6.48 -0.92 -0.67
CA ARG A 161 5.15 -0.28 -0.55
C ARG A 161 5.16 1.00 -1.40
N PRO A 162 4.03 1.41 -1.99
CA PRO A 162 3.99 2.65 -2.76
C PRO A 162 4.52 3.86 -1.98
N SER A 163 4.13 4.01 -0.72
CA SER A 163 4.60 5.10 0.14
C SER A 163 6.09 5.03 0.49
N GLU A 164 6.68 3.83 0.56
CA GLU A 164 8.12 3.66 0.76
C GLU A 164 8.87 4.09 -0.50
N ASN A 165 8.41 3.63 -1.67
CA ASN A 165 8.99 3.98 -2.95
C ASN A 165 8.93 5.50 -3.20
N MET A 166 7.78 6.14 -2.95
CA MET A 166 7.62 7.60 -3.11
C MET A 166 8.54 8.44 -2.20
N LYS A 167 9.02 7.88 -1.08
CA LYS A 167 9.87 8.60 -0.12
C LYS A 167 11.36 8.46 -0.40
N LEU A 168 11.74 7.67 -1.40
CA LEU A 168 13.14 7.48 -1.76
C LEU A 168 13.77 8.82 -2.16
N LYS A 169 15.01 9.00 -1.73
CA LYS A 169 15.90 10.08 -2.12
C LYS A 169 17.00 9.58 -3.04
N LYS A 170 17.69 10.48 -3.72
CA LYS A 170 18.81 10.11 -4.60
C LYS A 170 19.93 9.37 -3.86
N ARG A 171 20.23 9.76 -2.61
CA ARG A 171 21.23 9.07 -1.77
C ARG A 171 20.87 7.64 -1.40
N ASP A 172 19.58 7.30 -1.45
CA ASP A 172 19.09 5.97 -1.10
C ASP A 172 19.42 4.95 -2.21
N LEU A 173 19.78 5.43 -3.41
CA LEU A 173 20.19 4.62 -4.54
C LEU A 173 21.72 4.49 -4.59
N VAL A 174 22.23 3.35 -4.15
CA VAL A 174 23.66 3.09 -3.98
C VAL A 174 24.25 2.46 -5.23
N LYS A 175 25.23 3.16 -5.81
CA LYS A 175 25.96 2.73 -7.01
C LYS A 175 26.73 1.43 -6.76
N PRO A 176 26.80 0.51 -7.75
CA PRO A 176 27.72 -0.62 -7.68
C PRO A 176 29.17 -0.12 -7.55
N ARG A 177 30.00 -0.92 -6.89
CA ARG A 177 31.43 -0.65 -6.70
C ARG A 177 32.21 -1.86 -7.19
N GLN A 178 33.19 -1.61 -8.07
CA GLN A 178 34.06 -2.65 -8.61
C GLN A 178 34.73 -3.42 -7.45
N GLY A 179 34.75 -4.75 -7.55
CA GLY A 179 35.26 -5.65 -6.52
C GLY A 179 34.31 -5.93 -5.36
N VAL A 180 33.17 -5.22 -5.25
CA VAL A 180 32.16 -5.46 -4.20
C VAL A 180 30.89 -6.07 -4.79
N THR A 181 30.26 -5.40 -5.75
CA THR A 181 29.05 -5.88 -6.43
C THR A 181 28.84 -5.16 -7.75
N GLN A 182 28.27 -5.87 -8.72
CA GLN A 182 27.83 -5.30 -10.01
C GLN A 182 26.41 -4.72 -9.94
N PHE A 183 25.66 -4.98 -8.86
CA PHE A 183 24.27 -4.57 -8.75
C PHE A 183 24.14 -3.27 -7.95
N TRP A 184 23.18 -2.43 -8.37
CA TRP A 184 22.74 -1.31 -7.56
C TRP A 184 22.09 -1.78 -6.26
N GLY A 185 22.19 -0.97 -5.21
CA GLY A 185 21.49 -1.19 -3.94
C GLY A 185 20.47 -0.09 -3.67
N LEU A 186 19.39 -0.43 -2.97
CA LEU A 186 18.48 0.53 -2.35
C LEU A 186 18.63 0.46 -0.84
N LEU A 187 18.95 1.59 -0.23
CA LEU A 187 18.91 1.79 1.22
C LEU A 187 17.55 2.38 1.61
N LEU A 188 16.87 1.72 2.53
CA LEU A 188 15.52 2.04 2.96
C LEU A 188 15.59 2.38 4.45
N CYS A 189 15.00 3.52 4.83
CA CYS A 189 15.00 3.97 6.22
C CYS A 189 16.44 4.09 6.78
N SER A 190 17.33 4.77 6.05
CA SER A 190 18.70 5.02 6.50
C SER A 190 18.71 5.71 7.87
N SER A 191 19.52 5.22 8.80
CA SER A 191 19.66 5.76 10.17
C SER A 191 19.98 7.26 10.19
N ASP A 192 20.73 7.76 9.20
CA ASP A 192 21.03 9.18 8.98
C ASP A 192 19.79 10.06 8.73
N SER A 193 18.64 9.44 8.43
CA SER A 193 17.39 10.15 8.21
C SER A 193 16.48 10.21 9.44
N HIS A 194 16.85 9.55 10.54
CA HIS A 194 15.98 9.28 11.70
C HIS A 194 14.62 8.66 11.34
N LEU A 195 14.47 8.13 10.12
CA LEU A 195 13.26 7.44 9.68
C LEU A 195 13.40 5.96 10.02
N GLN A 196 12.40 5.42 10.71
CA GLN A 196 12.28 3.98 10.91
C GLN A 196 11.25 3.39 9.95
N SER A 197 11.42 2.11 9.62
CA SER A 197 10.41 1.33 8.91
C SER A 197 9.15 1.22 9.75
N LYS A 198 8.05 0.74 9.15
CA LYS A 198 6.79 0.48 9.88
C LYS A 198 7.00 -0.42 11.12
N ASN A 199 8.06 -1.23 11.14
CA ASN A 199 8.35 -2.15 12.23
C ASN A 199 9.49 -1.67 13.15
N GLY A 200 9.94 -0.41 13.01
CA GLY A 200 11.04 0.13 13.81
C GLY A 200 12.45 -0.20 13.30
N ALA A 201 12.58 -0.82 12.12
CA ALA A 201 13.90 -1.18 11.58
C ALA A 201 14.53 0.00 10.82
N SER A 202 15.84 0.18 10.95
CA SER A 202 16.66 1.11 10.16
C SER A 202 17.60 0.34 9.24
N ASP A 203 18.15 1.04 8.24
CA ASP A 203 19.19 0.54 7.33
C ASP A 203 18.82 -0.76 6.62
N GLU A 204 17.52 -0.92 6.32
CA GLU A 204 17.06 -2.03 5.50
C GLU A 204 17.58 -1.84 4.07
N SER A 205 18.07 -2.90 3.44
CA SER A 205 18.64 -2.82 2.10
C SER A 205 18.07 -3.87 1.16
N VAL A 206 18.00 -3.50 -0.12
CA VAL A 206 17.58 -4.40 -1.21
C VAL A 206 18.51 -4.22 -2.40
N MET A 207 19.11 -5.32 -2.86
CA MET A 207 19.89 -5.32 -4.10
C MET A 207 18.98 -5.30 -5.33
N MET A 208 19.37 -4.63 -6.41
CA MET A 208 18.64 -4.53 -7.66
C MET A 208 19.07 -5.63 -8.65
N ASP A 209 19.12 -6.87 -8.17
CA ASP A 209 19.65 -8.07 -8.82
C ASP A 209 18.55 -8.92 -9.51
N ASN A 210 17.56 -8.28 -10.15
CA ASN A 210 16.45 -9.02 -10.77
C ASN A 210 16.81 -9.53 -12.18
N LYS A 211 16.79 -10.87 -12.35
CA LYS A 211 17.11 -11.55 -13.62
C LYS A 211 16.24 -11.18 -14.81
N SER A 212 15.02 -10.64 -14.60
CA SER A 212 14.15 -10.20 -15.70
C SER A 212 14.50 -8.81 -16.21
N ILE A 213 15.31 -8.03 -15.46
CA ILE A 213 15.55 -6.61 -15.72
C ILE A 213 17.00 -6.25 -15.35
N GLU A 214 17.97 -7.10 -15.71
CA GLU A 214 19.39 -6.91 -15.34
C GLU A 214 19.97 -5.60 -15.90
N TRP A 215 19.42 -5.12 -17.01
CA TRP A 215 19.78 -3.85 -17.66
C TRP A 215 19.33 -2.59 -16.90
N ILE A 216 18.54 -2.72 -15.82
CA ILE A 216 17.98 -1.56 -15.11
C ILE A 216 19.06 -0.63 -14.55
N GLY A 217 20.29 -1.14 -14.35
CA GLY A 217 21.41 -0.38 -13.81
C GLY A 217 21.74 0.88 -14.60
N ASP A 218 21.60 0.85 -15.93
CA ASP A 218 21.86 2.01 -16.79
C ASP A 218 20.82 3.12 -16.55
N ALA A 219 19.55 2.74 -16.40
CA ALA A 219 18.48 3.69 -16.10
C ALA A 219 18.57 4.23 -14.67
N LEU A 220 19.04 3.41 -13.71
CA LEU A 220 19.29 3.84 -12.34
C LEU A 220 20.47 4.83 -12.25
N ALA A 221 21.46 4.70 -13.13
CA ALA A 221 22.58 5.64 -13.20
C ALA A 221 22.11 7.07 -13.48
N ALA A 222 21.28 7.24 -14.52
CA ALA A 222 20.68 8.52 -14.86
C ALA A 222 19.77 9.05 -13.74
N LEU A 223 18.99 8.18 -13.10
CA LEU A 223 18.09 8.55 -12.01
C LEU A 223 18.85 9.02 -10.74
N ALA A 224 20.06 8.52 -10.52
CA ALA A 224 20.88 8.85 -9.35
C ALA A 224 21.61 10.20 -9.46
N GLU A 225 21.56 10.87 -10.62
CA GLU A 225 22.23 12.16 -10.82
C GLU A 225 21.59 13.28 -10.00
N GLY A 226 22.40 14.15 -9.39
CA GLY A 226 21.95 15.30 -8.59
C GLY A 226 22.31 15.19 -7.10
N LYS A 227 21.69 16.03 -6.26
CA LYS A 227 22.02 16.08 -4.82
C LYS A 227 21.36 14.92 -4.09
N GLY A 228 22.11 14.26 -3.20
CA GLY A 228 21.62 13.08 -2.47
C GLY A 228 20.37 13.33 -1.59
N SER A 229 20.14 14.56 -1.15
CA SER A 229 18.97 14.94 -0.33
C SER A 229 17.68 15.13 -1.12
N GLU A 230 17.76 15.27 -2.45
CA GLU A 230 16.60 15.43 -3.34
C GLU A 230 15.77 14.16 -3.40
N ALA A 231 14.47 14.34 -3.63
CA ALA A 231 13.58 13.23 -3.93
C ALA A 231 14.08 12.48 -5.17
N LEU A 232 14.00 11.15 -5.14
CA LEU A 232 14.35 10.31 -6.28
C LEU A 232 13.34 10.51 -7.43
N TRP A 233 12.09 10.83 -7.09
CA TRP A 233 10.99 10.97 -8.03
C TRP A 233 10.54 12.42 -8.16
N PRO A 234 10.56 13.00 -9.37
CA PRO A 234 10.14 14.39 -9.59
C PRO A 234 8.62 14.53 -9.77
N PHE A 235 7.83 13.67 -9.13
CA PHE A 235 6.36 13.65 -9.24
C PHE A 235 5.72 13.21 -7.93
N THR A 236 4.42 13.45 -7.81
CA THR A 236 3.59 13.12 -6.65
C THR A 236 2.82 11.82 -6.84
N TYR A 237 2.37 11.22 -5.74
CA TYR A 237 1.57 10.00 -5.80
C TYR A 237 0.23 10.17 -6.56
N PRO A 238 -0.53 11.28 -6.39
CA PRO A 238 -1.73 11.54 -7.19
C PRO A 238 -1.45 11.55 -8.70
N GLU A 239 -0.41 12.24 -9.16
CA GLU A 239 -0.02 12.28 -10.57
C GLU A 239 0.30 10.90 -11.12
N LEU A 240 1.10 10.11 -10.38
CA LEU A 240 1.40 8.72 -10.74
C LEU A 240 0.11 7.89 -10.88
N THR A 241 -0.81 8.01 -9.93
CA THR A 241 -2.07 7.22 -9.98
C THR A 241 -2.98 7.64 -11.12
N ALA A 242 -2.99 8.93 -11.50
CA ALA A 242 -3.73 9.42 -12.65
C ALA A 242 -3.17 8.83 -13.96
N GLU A 243 -1.85 8.87 -14.13
CA GLU A 243 -1.17 8.31 -15.31
C GLU A 243 -1.31 6.78 -15.39
N LEU A 244 -1.23 6.08 -14.25
CA LEU A 244 -1.46 4.62 -14.23
C LEU A 244 -2.90 4.26 -14.62
N ARG A 245 -3.90 5.06 -14.21
CA ARG A 245 -5.30 4.86 -14.64
C ARG A 245 -5.46 5.09 -16.14
N ALA A 246 -4.81 6.13 -16.69
CA ALA A 246 -4.79 6.37 -18.13
C ALA A 246 -4.15 5.19 -18.88
N CYS A 247 -3.01 4.70 -18.41
CA CYS A 247 -2.35 3.51 -18.97
C CYS A 247 -3.24 2.27 -18.88
N SER A 248 -3.93 2.07 -17.75
CA SER A 248 -4.86 0.94 -17.59
C SER A 248 -6.02 0.99 -18.58
N LYS A 249 -6.54 2.19 -18.88
CA LYS A 249 -7.57 2.40 -19.90
C LYS A 249 -7.01 2.06 -21.29
N ASP A 250 -5.83 2.57 -21.63
CA ASP A 250 -5.19 2.36 -22.94
C ASP A 250 -4.80 0.90 -23.20
N LEU A 251 -4.46 0.15 -22.14
CA LEU A 251 -4.05 -1.24 -22.22
C LEU A 251 -5.23 -2.22 -22.10
N GLY A 252 -6.40 -1.75 -21.66
CA GLY A 252 -7.55 -2.62 -21.36
C GLY A 252 -7.31 -3.54 -20.15
N VAL A 253 -6.38 -3.20 -19.25
CA VAL A 253 -6.05 -3.98 -18.06
C VAL A 253 -5.73 -3.07 -16.88
N LYS A 254 -6.34 -3.34 -15.73
CA LYS A 254 -6.17 -2.53 -14.52
C LYS A 254 -4.90 -2.93 -13.76
N MET A 255 -4.11 -1.93 -13.37
CA MET A 255 -3.06 -2.09 -12.37
C MET A 255 -3.14 -0.97 -11.33
N VAL A 256 -2.95 -1.33 -10.06
CA VAL A 256 -2.80 -0.35 -8.98
C VAL A 256 -1.43 -0.48 -8.31
N PRO A 257 -0.81 0.62 -7.84
CA PRO A 257 0.57 0.61 -7.34
C PRO A 257 0.88 -0.47 -6.29
N TYR A 258 -0.06 -0.75 -5.39
CA TYR A 258 0.15 -1.74 -4.33
C TYR A 258 0.29 -3.18 -4.85
N GLN A 259 -0.21 -3.48 -6.06
CA GLN A 259 -0.06 -4.81 -6.65
C GLN A 259 1.40 -5.16 -6.94
N LEU A 260 2.27 -4.16 -7.14
CA LEU A 260 3.71 -4.37 -7.38
C LEU A 260 4.38 -5.13 -6.24
N ARG A 261 3.98 -4.85 -4.99
CA ARG A 261 4.47 -5.55 -3.80
C ARG A 261 4.06 -7.03 -3.74
N HIS A 262 3.01 -7.41 -4.46
CA HIS A 262 2.60 -8.80 -4.65
C HIS A 262 3.19 -9.41 -5.93
N ALA A 263 3.35 -8.61 -6.99
CA ALA A 263 3.81 -9.03 -8.29
C ALA A 263 5.25 -9.55 -8.26
N GLY A 264 6.18 -8.77 -7.70
CA GLY A 264 7.60 -9.11 -7.60
C GLY A 264 7.88 -10.47 -6.94
N PRO A 265 7.45 -10.72 -5.68
CA PRO A 265 7.71 -12.00 -5.01
C PRO A 265 7.06 -13.18 -5.71
N SER A 266 5.85 -12.98 -6.23
CA SER A 266 5.12 -14.03 -6.96
C SER A 266 5.83 -14.38 -8.27
N TRP A 267 6.37 -13.40 -8.98
CA TRP A 267 7.13 -13.62 -10.22
C TRP A 267 8.43 -14.35 -9.96
N ASP A 268 9.20 -13.91 -8.97
CA ASP A 268 10.45 -14.56 -8.59
C ASP A 268 10.23 -16.01 -8.16
N ARG A 269 9.11 -16.31 -7.47
CA ARG A 269 8.73 -17.68 -7.16
C ARG A 269 8.31 -18.47 -8.41
N THR A 270 7.50 -17.87 -9.28
CA THR A 270 7.04 -18.49 -10.54
C THR A 270 8.21 -18.88 -11.44
N LYS A 271 9.27 -18.06 -11.47
CA LYS A 271 10.48 -18.29 -12.27
C LYS A 271 11.58 -19.03 -11.52
N ASN A 272 11.34 -19.40 -10.26
CA ASN A 272 12.33 -19.99 -9.37
C ASN A 272 13.65 -19.17 -9.28
N PHE A 273 13.54 -17.85 -9.34
CA PHE A 273 14.69 -16.95 -9.23
C PHE A 273 15.18 -16.78 -7.79
N ARG A 274 14.27 -16.94 -6.82
CA ARG A 274 14.56 -16.77 -5.39
C ARG A 274 13.81 -17.80 -4.54
N SER A 275 14.43 -18.22 -3.44
CA SER A 275 13.76 -19.05 -2.44
C SER A 275 12.73 -18.22 -1.66
N LEU A 276 11.85 -18.89 -0.90
CA LEU A 276 10.91 -18.17 -0.01
C LEU A 276 11.63 -17.38 1.08
N ALA A 277 12.80 -17.84 1.55
CA ALA A 277 13.62 -17.12 2.52
C ALA A 277 14.23 -15.85 1.92
N ASP A 278 14.71 -15.91 0.68
CA ASP A 278 15.22 -14.74 -0.03
C ASP A 278 14.11 -13.72 -0.30
N ILE A 279 12.95 -14.21 -0.74
CA ILE A 279 11.75 -13.40 -0.92
C ILE A 279 11.32 -12.74 0.41
N GLN A 280 11.39 -13.48 1.52
CA GLN A 280 11.10 -12.94 2.85
C GLN A 280 12.05 -11.82 3.24
N LYS A 281 13.35 -12.04 3.09
CA LYS A 281 14.41 -11.06 3.38
C LYS A 281 14.21 -9.81 2.53
N ARG A 282 14.05 -9.98 1.21
CA ARG A 282 13.85 -8.89 0.24
C ARG A 282 12.57 -8.09 0.48
N GLY A 283 11.47 -8.78 0.78
CA GLY A 283 10.18 -8.17 1.11
C GLY A 283 10.14 -7.54 2.51
N ARG A 284 11.20 -7.76 3.31
CA ARG A 284 11.35 -7.26 4.68
C ARG A 284 10.17 -7.68 5.54
N TRP A 285 9.82 -8.96 5.41
CA TRP A 285 8.70 -9.55 6.13
C TRP A 285 9.21 -10.27 7.38
N LYS A 286 8.81 -9.75 8.55
CA LYS A 286 9.17 -10.34 9.84
C LYS A 286 8.67 -11.78 10.01
N SER A 287 7.55 -12.11 9.38
CA SER A 287 6.92 -13.44 9.51
C SER A 287 6.69 -14.10 8.16
N PHE A 288 6.83 -15.42 8.13
CA PHE A 288 6.52 -16.24 6.97
C PHE A 288 5.04 -16.14 6.56
N LYS A 289 4.13 -15.94 7.52
CA LYS A 289 2.71 -15.65 7.25
C LYS A 289 2.50 -14.40 6.37
N SER A 290 3.44 -13.46 6.38
CA SER A 290 3.40 -12.33 5.47
C SER A 290 3.84 -12.76 4.07
N VAL A 291 4.88 -13.59 3.95
CA VAL A 291 5.35 -14.14 2.66
C VAL A 291 4.20 -14.83 1.94
N THR A 292 3.50 -15.76 2.60
CA THR A 292 2.37 -16.52 2.02
C THR A 292 1.19 -15.62 1.62
N ARG A 293 1.09 -14.41 2.16
CA ARG A 293 0.09 -13.42 1.76
C ARG A 293 0.47 -12.70 0.46
N TYR A 294 1.76 -12.44 0.25
CA TYR A 294 2.26 -11.63 -0.87
C TYR A 294 2.69 -12.47 -2.07
N GLU A 295 3.34 -13.60 -1.82
CA GLU A 295 3.72 -14.60 -2.82
C GLU A 295 2.49 -15.44 -3.20
N LYS A 296 2.13 -15.40 -4.48
CA LYS A 296 0.99 -16.11 -5.08
C LYS A 296 1.33 -16.52 -6.52
N ALA A 297 2.39 -17.29 -6.71
CA ALA A 297 2.92 -17.68 -8.02
C ALA A 297 1.85 -18.19 -9.00
N THR A 298 1.06 -19.19 -8.60
CA THR A 298 0.01 -19.76 -9.47
C THR A 298 -1.10 -18.75 -9.80
N LEU A 299 -1.37 -17.79 -8.91
CA LEU A 299 -2.37 -16.76 -9.16
C LEU A 299 -1.93 -15.80 -10.27
N ILE A 300 -0.63 -15.54 -10.45
CA ILE A 300 -0.14 -14.75 -11.59
C ILE A 300 -0.56 -15.39 -12.91
N LEU A 301 -0.37 -16.71 -13.05
CA LEU A 301 -0.72 -17.43 -14.27
C LEU A 301 -2.22 -17.31 -14.56
N SER A 302 -3.06 -17.58 -13.54
CA SER A 302 -4.51 -17.47 -13.67
C SER A 302 -4.98 -16.04 -13.98
N GLU A 303 -4.38 -15.01 -13.39
CA GLU A 303 -4.73 -13.62 -13.72
C GLU A 303 -4.30 -13.23 -15.13
N PHE A 304 -3.16 -13.73 -15.62
CA PHE A 304 -2.73 -13.48 -16.99
C PHE A 304 -3.66 -14.17 -17.99
N ASP A 305 -4.05 -15.42 -17.74
CA ASP A 305 -4.91 -16.19 -18.64
C ASP A 305 -6.33 -15.64 -18.79
N ARG A 306 -6.80 -14.89 -17.79
CA ARG A 306 -8.09 -14.19 -17.85
C ARG A 306 -8.07 -12.96 -18.76
N LEU A 307 -6.91 -12.49 -19.17
CA LEU A 307 -6.81 -11.34 -20.06
C LEU A 307 -7.21 -11.74 -21.50
N PRO A 308 -7.90 -10.86 -22.25
CA PRO A 308 -8.14 -11.08 -23.67
C PRO A 308 -6.83 -11.38 -24.42
N LYS A 309 -6.90 -12.26 -25.43
CA LYS A 309 -5.71 -12.70 -26.20
C LYS A 309 -4.90 -11.52 -26.76
N ALA A 310 -5.56 -10.51 -27.31
CA ALA A 310 -4.92 -9.30 -27.82
C ALA A 310 -4.16 -8.53 -26.73
N VAL A 311 -4.74 -8.41 -25.53
CA VAL A 311 -4.09 -7.76 -24.38
C VAL A 311 -2.85 -8.55 -23.95
N ARG A 312 -2.94 -9.88 -23.87
CA ARG A 312 -1.78 -10.74 -23.56
C ARG A 312 -0.65 -10.55 -24.56
N GLN A 313 -0.94 -10.62 -25.85
CA GLN A 313 0.04 -10.44 -26.92
C GLN A 313 0.73 -9.08 -26.83
N ARG A 314 -0.02 -8.01 -26.56
CA ARG A 314 0.53 -6.67 -26.34
C ARG A 314 1.44 -6.61 -25.11
N CYS A 315 1.01 -7.21 -23.99
CA CYS A 315 1.83 -7.27 -22.79
C CYS A 315 3.13 -8.07 -23.00
N ASP A 316 3.07 -9.20 -23.71
CA ASP A 316 4.24 -10.00 -24.06
C ASP A 316 5.22 -9.23 -24.95
N LEU A 317 4.71 -8.48 -25.93
CA LEU A 317 5.53 -7.60 -26.78
C LEU A 317 6.25 -6.53 -25.95
N CYS A 318 5.52 -5.85 -25.05
CA CYS A 318 6.11 -4.87 -24.14
C CYS A 318 7.17 -5.49 -23.23
N THR A 319 6.99 -6.73 -22.77
CA THR A 319 8.01 -7.45 -21.98
C THR A 319 9.25 -7.74 -22.80
N ARG A 320 9.10 -8.24 -24.03
CA ARG A 320 10.22 -8.60 -24.90
C ARG A 320 11.13 -7.41 -25.20
N HIS A 321 10.55 -6.23 -25.41
CA HIS A 321 11.27 -5.00 -25.75
C HIS A 321 11.33 -4.00 -24.59
N LEU A 322 11.13 -4.46 -23.34
CA LEU A 322 11.06 -3.58 -22.17
C LEU A 322 12.32 -2.72 -22.03
N LYS A 323 13.50 -3.33 -22.22
CA LYS A 323 14.78 -2.61 -22.20
C LYS A 323 14.79 -1.46 -23.19
N ASP A 324 14.46 -1.77 -24.44
CA ASP A 324 14.61 -0.83 -25.55
C ASP A 324 13.66 0.37 -25.40
N TYR A 325 12.44 0.13 -24.93
CA TYR A 325 11.47 1.20 -24.68
C TYR A 325 11.85 2.07 -23.49
N ILE A 326 12.42 1.50 -22.42
CA ILE A 326 12.77 2.26 -21.21
C ILE A 326 14.04 3.07 -21.43
N LEU A 327 15.01 2.52 -22.17
CA LEU A 327 16.25 3.22 -22.54
C LEU A 327 16.10 4.13 -23.76
N GLY A 328 14.92 4.15 -24.41
CA GLY A 328 14.63 5.01 -25.56
C GLY A 328 15.33 4.59 -26.86
N THR A 329 15.84 3.36 -26.96
CA THR A 329 16.45 2.83 -28.19
C THR A 329 15.42 2.34 -29.20
N MET A 330 14.15 2.18 -28.78
CA MET A 330 13.03 1.87 -29.64
C MET A 330 11.83 2.78 -29.37
N ASN A 331 11.13 3.19 -30.42
CA ASN A 331 9.87 3.91 -30.28
C ASN A 331 8.77 2.94 -29.80
N PRO A 332 8.06 3.25 -28.71
CA PRO A 332 6.97 2.42 -28.24
C PRO A 332 5.90 2.24 -29.31
N PRO A 333 5.26 1.04 -29.37
CA PRO A 333 4.33 0.73 -30.44
C PRO A 333 3.23 1.78 -30.46
N GLY A 334 2.99 2.35 -31.64
CA GLY A 334 2.01 3.40 -31.86
C GLY A 334 0.65 2.98 -31.28
N LEU A 335 0.07 3.86 -30.47
CA LEU A 335 -1.19 3.62 -29.76
C LEU A 335 -2.39 3.29 -30.64
N ASN A 336 -2.26 3.59 -31.93
CA ASN A 336 -3.33 3.55 -32.91
C ASN A 336 -3.22 2.37 -33.87
N ALA A 337 -2.28 1.44 -33.66
CA ALA A 337 -2.36 0.14 -34.33
C ALA A 337 -3.48 -0.66 -33.68
N ALA A 338 -4.72 -0.33 -34.05
CA ALA A 338 -5.86 -1.20 -33.85
C ALA A 338 -5.51 -2.57 -34.44
N CYS A 339 -5.58 -3.62 -33.62
CA CYS A 339 -5.76 -4.97 -34.15
C CYS A 339 -7.18 -5.12 -34.66
#